data_AF-A0A1A8DG66-F1
#
_entry.id   AF-A0A1A8DG66-F1
#
_cell.length_a   1.000
_cell.length_b   1.000
_cell.length_c   1.000
_cell.angle_alpha   90.00
_cell.angle_beta   90.00
_cell.angle_gamma   90.00
#
_symmetry.space_group_name_H-M   'P 1'
#
loop_
_entity.id
_entity.type
_entity.pdbx_description
1 polymer ?
#
loop_
_entity_poly.entity_id
_entity_poly.type
_entity_poly.pdbx_seq_one_letter_code
_entity_poly.pdbx_strand_id
1 'polypeptide(L)' 'MSYCKQDGKDRIIFVTKEDHEAPSKAELIADDPNDPYEEQGLILPNGDINWNCPCLGGMASGPCGSQFKEAFSCFHYS' A
#
# COMPACT_ATOMS: atom_id res chain seq x y z
N MET A 1 5.91 0.05 -31.61
CA MET A 1 4.66 0.60 -31.04
C MET A 1 4.25 -0.28 -29.90
N SER A 2 3.86 0.30 -28.77
CA SER A 2 3.33 -0.44 -27.62
C SER A 2 2.00 -1.11 -27.99
N TYR A 3 1.76 -2.31 -27.45
CA TYR A 3 0.51 -3.05 -27.69
C TYR A 3 0.15 -3.94 -26.50
N CYS A 4 -1.13 -4.29 -26.42
CA CYS A 4 -1.69 -5.15 -25.38
C CYS A 4 -2.19 -6.46 -25.98
N LYS A 5 -1.89 -7.59 -25.31
CA LYS A 5 -2.43 -8.91 -25.62
C LYS A 5 -3.12 -9.48 -24.39
N GLN A 6 -4.26 -10.13 -24.58
CA GLN A 6 -4.90 -10.94 -23.54
C GLN A 6 -4.51 -12.41 -23.74
N ASP A 7 -4.14 -13.08 -22.65
CA ASP A 7 -3.92 -14.52 -22.60
C ASP A 7 -4.71 -15.09 -21.42
N GLY A 8 -5.92 -15.59 -21.71
CA GLY A 8 -6.89 -15.97 -20.69
C GLY A 8 -7.29 -14.79 -19.80
N LYS A 9 -7.00 -14.90 -18.50
CA LYS A 9 -7.26 -13.85 -17.48
C LYS A 9 -6.17 -12.77 -17.44
N ASP A 10 -5.03 -13.02 -18.08
CA ASP A 10 -3.86 -12.17 -17.97
C ASP A 10 -3.84 -11.11 -19.09
N ARG A 11 -3.48 -9.88 -18.73
CA ARG A 11 -3.32 -8.76 -19.66
C ARG A 11 -1.85 -8.40 -19.77
N ILE A 12 -1.24 -8.74 -20.90
CA ILE A 12 0.19 -8.56 -21.17
C ILE A 12 0.36 -7.27 -21.99
N ILE A 13 1.15 -6.33 -21.47
CA ILE A 13 1.43 -5.05 -22.11
C ILE A 13 2.89 -5.05 -22.57
N PHE A 14 3.11 -4.92 -23.88
CA PHE A 14 4.43 -4.76 -24.47
C PHE A 14 4.68 -3.28 -24.69
N VAL A 15 5.66 -2.74 -23.97
CA VAL A 15 6.01 -1.32 -24.00
C VAL A 15 7.34 -1.15 -24.75
N THR A 16 7.49 -0.07 -25.52
CA THR A 16 8.80 0.26 -26.08
C THR A 16 9.66 0.97 -25.04
N LYS A 17 10.96 1.09 -25.32
CA LYS A 17 11.89 1.78 -24.42
C LYS A 17 11.49 3.24 -24.23
N GLU A 18 11.11 3.91 -25.31
CA GLU A 18 10.72 5.32 -25.31
C GLU A 18 9.45 5.57 -24.49
N ASP A 19 8.46 4.67 -24.58
CA ASP A 19 7.22 4.73 -23.82
C ASP A 19 7.46 4.46 -22.31
N HIS A 20 8.48 3.69 -21.95
CA HIS A 20 8.85 3.41 -20.56
C HIS A 20 9.70 4.52 -19.94
N GLU A 21 10.50 5.22 -20.73
CA GLU A 21 11.33 6.35 -20.28
C GLU A 21 10.49 7.57 -19.89
N ALA A 22 9.28 7.70 -20.44
CA ALA A 22 8.35 8.75 -20.03
C ALA A 22 7.77 8.43 -18.63
N PRO A 23 7.80 9.38 -17.68
CA PRO A 23 7.17 9.19 -16.38
C PRO A 23 5.67 8.93 -16.53
N SER A 24 5.14 8.07 -15.66
CA SER A 24 3.73 7.69 -15.67
C SER A 24 2.84 8.91 -15.50
N LYS A 25 1.83 9.03 -16.38
CA LYS A 25 0.75 10.01 -16.24
C LYS A 25 -0.39 9.51 -15.34
N ALA A 26 -0.24 8.34 -14.72
CA ALA A 26 -1.22 7.85 -13.78
C ALA A 26 -1.28 8.81 -12.61
N GLU A 27 -2.41 9.49 -12.47
CA GLU A 27 -2.77 10.14 -11.22
C GLU A 27 -3.06 9.00 -10.23
N LEU A 28 -2.18 8.84 -9.24
CA LEU A 28 -2.59 8.16 -8.03
C LEU A 28 -3.75 9.00 -7.50
N ILE A 29 -4.94 8.39 -7.41
CA ILE A 29 -6.07 9.03 -6.74
C ILE A 29 -5.57 9.23 -5.31
N ALA A 30 -5.12 10.46 -5.03
CA ALA A 30 -4.85 10.91 -3.70
C ALA A 30 -6.23 11.03 -3.06
N ASP A 31 -6.36 10.29 -1.98
CA ASP A 31 -7.26 10.53 -0.89
C ASP A 31 -8.75 10.68 -1.29
N ASP A 32 -9.53 9.61 -1.18
CA ASP A 32 -10.98 9.74 -1.23
C ASP A 32 -11.41 10.44 0.07
N PRO A 33 -11.90 11.69 0.02
CA PRO A 33 -12.27 12.42 1.24
C PRO A 33 -13.44 11.78 2.00
N ASN A 34 -14.04 10.71 1.46
CA ASN A 34 -15.06 9.90 2.11
C ASN A 34 -14.53 8.51 2.52
N ASP A 35 -13.23 8.23 2.36
CA ASP A 35 -12.63 6.99 2.84
C ASP A 35 -12.56 7.03 4.38
N PRO A 36 -13.39 6.24 5.08
CA PRO A 36 -13.42 6.24 6.55
C PRO A 36 -12.12 5.69 7.16
N TYR A 37 -11.23 5.10 6.36
CA TYR A 37 -9.93 4.58 6.78
C TYR A 37 -8.80 5.60 6.63
N GLU A 38 -9.03 6.70 5.92
CA GLU A 38 -8.04 7.75 5.71
C GLU A 38 -7.80 8.58 6.98
N GLU A 39 -8.86 8.85 7.75
CA GLU A 39 -8.77 9.49 9.07
C GLU A 39 -8.06 8.61 10.11
N GLN A 40 -7.92 7.30 9.87
CA GLN A 40 -7.35 6.34 10.82
C GLN A 40 -6.24 5.51 10.18
N GLY A 41 -5.22 6.22 9.68
CA GLY A 41 -3.98 5.63 9.24
C GLY A 41 -3.29 4.78 10.32
N LEU A 42 -2.15 4.19 9.95
CA LEU A 42 -1.39 3.32 10.84
C LEU A 42 -0.93 4.02 12.13
N ILE A 43 -0.75 5.34 12.07
CA ILE A 43 -0.36 6.18 13.20
C ILE A 43 -1.54 7.08 13.52
N LEU A 44 -1.97 7.03 14.78
CA LEU A 44 -3.04 7.87 15.31
C LEU A 44 -2.55 9.32 15.49
N PRO A 45 -3.45 10.31 15.56
CA PRO A 45 -3.07 11.72 15.77
C PRO A 45 -2.28 11.98 17.06
N ASN A 46 -2.39 11.09 18.05
CA ASN A 46 -1.64 11.17 19.31
C ASN A 46 -0.22 10.57 19.21
N GLY A 47 0.16 10.00 18.07
CA GLY A 47 1.45 9.33 17.85
C GLY A 47 1.47 7.84 18.18
N ASP A 48 0.36 7.27 18.65
CA ASP A 48 0.28 5.83 18.93
C ASP A 48 0.03 5.02 17.65
N ILE A 49 0.48 3.77 17.64
CA ILE A 49 0.27 2.84 16.52
C ILE A 49 -1.14 2.24 16.60
N ASN A 50 -1.92 2.41 15.52
CA ASN A 50 -3.23 1.78 15.34
C ASN A 50 -3.10 0.31 14.92
N TRP A 51 -3.02 -0.61 15.90
CA TRP A 51 -2.92 -2.05 15.64
C TRP A 51 -4.16 -2.67 14.96
N ASN A 52 -5.26 -1.94 14.90
CA ASN A 52 -6.49 -2.38 14.25
C ASN A 52 -6.60 -1.87 12.79
N CYS A 53 -5.62 -1.09 12.32
CA CYS A 53 -5.59 -0.60 10.94
C CYS A 53 -5.61 -1.77 9.96
N PRO A 54 -6.62 -1.89 9.06
CA PRO A 54 -6.70 -2.99 8.09
C PRO A 54 -5.45 -3.13 7.21
N CYS A 55 -4.71 -2.04 6.99
CA CYS A 55 -3.44 -2.03 6.26
C CYS A 55 -2.35 -2.91 6.89
N LEU A 56 -2.41 -3.16 8.21
CA LEU A 56 -1.52 -4.11 8.88
C LEU A 56 -1.79 -5.56 8.50
N GLY A 57 -2.87 -5.83 7.75
CA GLY A 57 -3.18 -7.17 7.25
C GLY A 57 -3.33 -8.22 8.35
N GLY A 58 -3.71 -7.82 9.56
CA GLY A 58 -3.82 -8.71 10.72
C GLY A 58 -2.50 -9.22 11.29
N MET A 59 -1.35 -8.70 10.86
CA MET A 59 -0.03 -9.10 11.37
C MET A 59 0.09 -8.92 12.89
N ALA A 60 -0.58 -7.90 13.43
CA ALA A 60 -0.62 -7.59 14.86
C ALA A 60 -1.50 -8.55 15.70
N SER A 61 -2.30 -9.41 15.07
CA SER A 61 -3.30 -10.27 15.71
C SER A 61 -3.03 -11.78 15.54
N GLY A 62 -1.91 -12.14 14.93
CA GLY A 62 -1.49 -13.54 14.73
C GLY A 62 -0.67 -14.12 15.90
N PRO A 63 -0.24 -15.40 15.80
CA PRO A 63 0.64 -16.04 16.79
C PRO A 63 1.99 -15.32 16.95
N CYS A 64 2.42 -14.60 15.91
CA CYS A 64 3.62 -13.76 15.92
C CYS A 64 3.32 -12.26 16.19
N GLY A 65 2.10 -11.94 16.64
CA GLY A 65 1.64 -10.56 16.75
C GLY A 65 2.41 -9.74 17.78
N SER A 66 2.89 -10.35 18.87
CA SER A 66 3.70 -9.65 19.87
C SER A 66 5.08 -9.26 19.32
N GLN A 67 5.75 -10.18 18.62
CA GLN A 67 7.05 -9.90 17.99
C GLN A 67 6.91 -8.83 16.90
N PHE A 68 5.83 -8.90 16.11
CA PHE A 68 5.53 -7.86 15.12
C PHE A 68 5.31 -6.50 15.78
N LYS A 69 4.51 -6.45 16.85
CA LYS A 69 4.26 -5.21 17.60
C LYS A 69 5.53 -4.61 18.17
N GLU A 70 6.39 -5.44 18.76
CA GLU A 70 7.67 -5.00 19.32
C GLU A 70 8.61 -4.44 18.25
N ALA A 71 8.81 -5.18 17.16
CA ALA A 71 9.69 -4.76 16.07
C ALA A 71 9.18 -3.47 15.40
N PHE A 72 7.87 -3.38 15.15
CA PHE A 72 7.27 -2.22 14.50
C PHE A 72 7.25 -0.99 15.42
N SER A 73 7.03 -1.18 16.73
CA SER A 73 7.15 -0.09 17.71
C SER A 73 8.59 0.42 17.82
N CYS A 74 9.57 -0.48 17.80
CA CYS A 74 10.98 -0.11 17.77
C CYS A 74 11.32 0.73 16.54
N PHE A 75 10.85 0.33 15.35
CA PHE A 75 11.04 1.11 14.13
C PHE A 75 10.38 2.50 14.19
N HIS A 76 9.16 2.59 14.72
CA HIS A 76 8.39 3.83 14.72
C HIS A 76 8.90 4.86 15.74
N TYR A 77 9.33 4.41 16.93
CA TYR A 77 9.78 5.29 18.02
C TYR A 77 11.30 5.52 18.06
N SER A 78 12.06 4.99 17.09
CA SER A 78 13.52 5.13 17.02
C SER A 78 13.98 6.31 16.14
#